data_AF-A0A6A8LXS5-F1
#
_entry.id   AF-A0A6A8LXS5-F1
#
_cell.length_a   1.000
_cell.length_b   1.000
_cell.length_c   1.000
_cell.angle_alpha   90.00
_cell.angle_beta   90.00
_cell.angle_gamma   90.00
#
_symmetry.space_group_name_H-M   'P 1'
#
loop_
_entity.id
_entity.type
_entity.pdbx_description
1 polymer ?
#
loop_
_entity_poly.entity_id
_entity_poly.type
_entity_poly.pdbx_seq_one_letter_code
_entity_poly.pdbx_strand_id
1 'polypeptide(L)'
;RFTHTFMLLHFQLRQKWLWLCLWLIGITAFASGYVSAFEKIAEDQGKVGLFITMKNPAMAAIVGPLPVKSASQYSVGVMYGHEMTLFIAVITMIIAGSFMIDQTRKMEENGQL
;
A
#
# COMPACT_ATOMS: atom_id res chain seq x y z
N ARG A 1 -32.96 2.45 15.84
CA ARG A 1 -32.74 3.72 15.10
C ARG A 1 -31.27 4.11 15.33
N PHE A 2 -30.37 3.88 14.36
CA PHE A 2 -28.93 4.19 14.47
C PHE A 2 -28.67 5.69 14.27
N THR A 3 -29.05 6.52 15.23
CA THR A 3 -29.00 7.99 15.08
C THR A 3 -27.62 8.60 15.40
N HIS A 4 -26.71 7.88 16.05
CA HIS A 4 -25.46 8.45 16.56
C HIS A 4 -24.16 7.80 16.01
N THR A 5 -24.26 6.84 15.09
CA THR A 5 -23.09 6.14 14.52
C THR A 5 -22.11 7.11 13.85
N PHE A 6 -22.61 8.14 13.18
CA PHE A 6 -21.78 9.14 12.50
C PHE A 6 -20.99 10.02 13.48
N MET A 7 -21.58 10.33 14.65
CA MET A 7 -20.91 11.11 15.70
C MET A 7 -19.78 10.31 16.36
N LEU A 8 -20.00 9.01 16.61
CA LEU A 8 -18.98 8.10 17.11
C LEU A 8 -17.84 7.91 16.10
N LEU A 9 -18.18 7.74 14.82
CA LEU A 9 -17.19 7.63 13.74
C LEU A 9 -16.31 8.87 13.65
N HIS A 10 -16.90 10.06 13.69
CA HIS A 10 -16.15 11.32 13.69
C HIS A 10 -15.25 11.46 14.93
N PHE A 11 -15.73 11.09 16.11
CA PHE A 11 -14.94 11.13 17.35
C PHE A 11 -13.72 10.20 17.28
N GLN A 12 -13.92 8.94 16.85
CA GLN A 12 -12.83 7.99 16.69
C GLN A 12 -11.83 8.42 15.61
N LEU A 13 -12.31 8.98 14.50
CA LEU A 13 -11.45 9.49 13.45
C LEU A 13 -10.60 10.67 13.95
N ARG A 14 -11.19 11.60 14.71
CA ARG A 14 -10.46 12.75 15.29
C ARG A 14 -9.39 12.31 16.30
N GLN A 15 -9.66 11.28 17.10
CA GLN A 15 -8.69 10.79 18.08
C GLN A 15 -7.50 10.09 17.42
N LYS A 16 -7.70 9.42 16.27
CA LYS A 16 -6.65 8.64 15.59
C LYS A 16 -6.12 9.28 14.30
N TRP A 17 -6.57 10.50 13.97
CA TRP A 17 -6.14 11.26 12.79
C TRP A 17 -4.63 11.50 12.77
N LEU A 18 -4.02 11.89 13.89
CA LEU A 18 -2.57 12.14 13.95
C LEU A 18 -1.75 10.88 13.61
N TRP A 19 -2.17 9.72 14.13
CA TRP A 19 -1.51 8.45 13.83
C TRP A 19 -1.69 8.09 12.34
N LEU A 20 -2.91 8.20 11.81
CA LEU A 20 -3.19 7.93 10.39
C LEU A 20 -2.41 8.87 9.46
N CYS A 21 -2.32 10.16 9.79
CA CYS A 21 -1.57 11.13 9.02
C CYS A 21 -0.07 10.88 9.04
N LEU A 22 0.49 10.52 10.20
CA LEU A 22 1.91 10.16 10.30
C LEU A 22 2.24 8.99 9.39
N TRP A 23 1.38 7.97 9.35
CA TRP A 23 1.54 6.83 8.44
C TRP A 23 1.39 7.21 6.97
N LEU A 24 0.40 8.04 6.63
CA LEU A 24 0.21 8.49 5.25
C LEU A 24 1.44 9.27 4.74
N ILE A 25 2.00 10.13 5.59
CA ILE A 25 3.24 10.86 5.30
C ILE A 25 4.40 9.89 5.14
N GLY A 26 4.53 8.89 6.02
CA GLY A 26 5.58 7.86 5.96
C GLY A 26 5.56 7.06 4.65
N ILE A 27 4.38 6.59 4.22
CA ILE A 27 4.22 5.86 2.95
C ILE A 27 4.55 6.76 1.77
N THR A 28 4.08 8.01 1.79
CA THR A 28 4.33 8.97 0.71
C THR A 28 5.82 9.30 0.58
N ALA A 29 6.48 9.56 1.70
CA ALA A 29 7.92 9.81 1.75
C ALA A 29 8.71 8.60 1.25
N PHE A 30 8.35 7.40 1.72
CA PHE A 30 8.96 6.14 1.28
C PHE A 30 8.82 5.95 -0.23
N ALA A 31 7.63 6.12 -0.80
CA ALA A 31 7.44 5.99 -2.24
C ALA A 31 8.34 6.99 -3.01
N SER A 32 8.28 8.28 -2.66
CA SER A 32 9.02 9.32 -3.37
C SER A 32 10.54 9.15 -3.34
N GLY A 33 11.10 8.60 -2.26
CA GLY A 33 12.55 8.43 -2.10
C GLY A 33 13.15 7.33 -2.99
N TYR A 34 12.35 6.35 -3.42
CA TYR A 34 12.83 5.20 -4.19
C TYR A 34 12.79 5.40 -5.71
N VAL A 35 12.19 6.48 -6.20
CA VAL A 35 12.00 6.74 -7.65
C VAL A 35 13.33 6.66 -8.42
N SER A 36 14.37 7.34 -7.94
CA SER A 36 15.67 7.40 -8.63
C SER A 36 16.43 6.07 -8.67
N ALA A 37 16.17 5.16 -7.73
CA ALA A 37 16.77 3.83 -7.74
C ALA A 37 16.15 2.96 -8.83
N PHE A 38 14.83 3.07 -9.03
CA PHE A 38 14.11 2.34 -10.06
C PHE A 38 14.48 2.81 -11.47
N GLU A 39 14.75 4.10 -11.67
CA GLU A 39 15.23 4.62 -12.97
C GLU A 39 16.54 3.96 -13.40
N LYS A 40 17.51 3.81 -12.48
CA LYS A 40 18.79 3.14 -12.75
C LYS A 40 18.62 1.66 -13.09
N ILE A 41 17.77 0.94 -12.36
CA ILE A 41 17.46 -0.48 -12.62
C ILE A 41 16.77 -0.65 -13.99
N ALA A 42 16.00 0.36 -14.40
CA ALA A 42 15.27 0.32 -15.66
C ALA A 42 16.15 0.55 -16.90
N GLU A 43 17.32 1.17 -16.76
CA GLU A 43 18.29 1.35 -17.86
C GLU A 43 19.07 0.05 -18.16
N ASP A 44 19.41 -0.73 -17.14
CA ASP A 44 20.42 -1.80 -17.24
C ASP A 44 19.84 -3.22 -17.48
N GLN A 45 18.77 -3.34 -18.26
CA GLN A 45 18.01 -4.59 -18.56
C GLN A 45 16.99 -5.06 -17.50
N GLY A 46 16.84 -4.38 -16.36
CA GLY A 46 15.86 -4.75 -15.33
C GLY A 46 14.40 -4.77 -15.82
N LYS A 47 14.07 -3.95 -16.83
CA LYS A 47 12.73 -3.92 -17.46
C LYS A 47 12.31 -5.27 -18.05
N VAL A 48 13.24 -5.97 -18.70
CA VAL A 48 12.92 -7.23 -19.41
C VAL A 48 12.76 -8.37 -18.41
N GLY A 49 13.66 -8.47 -17.43
CA GLY A 49 13.57 -9.47 -16.37
C GLY A 49 12.25 -9.35 -15.59
N LEU A 50 11.85 -8.12 -15.25
CA LEU A 50 10.60 -7.91 -14.51
C LEU A 50 9.36 -8.17 -15.35
N PHE A 51 9.36 -7.83 -16.65
CA PHE A 51 8.26 -8.14 -17.56
C PHE A 51 7.97 -9.65 -17.63
N ILE A 52 9.01 -10.49 -17.64
CA ILE A 52 8.86 -11.95 -17.65
C ILE A 52 8.25 -12.44 -16.33
N THR A 53 8.71 -11.92 -15.18
CA THR A 53 8.15 -12.27 -13.87
C THR A 53 6.68 -11.88 -13.75
N MET A 54 6.31 -10.69 -14.23
CA MET A 54 4.94 -10.18 -14.19
C MET A 54 3.96 -10.95 -15.09
N LYS A 55 4.46 -11.69 -16.08
CA LYS A 55 3.62 -12.56 -16.93
C LYS A 55 3.08 -13.78 -16.18
N ASN A 56 3.62 -14.11 -15.01
CA ASN A 56 3.11 -15.20 -14.19
C ASN A 56 1.66 -14.91 -13.74
N PRO A 57 0.69 -15.83 -13.92
CA PRO A 57 -0.70 -15.65 -13.46
C PRO A 57 -0.83 -15.26 -11.98
N ALA A 58 0.12 -15.66 -11.13
CA ALA A 58 0.14 -15.23 -9.72
C ALA A 58 0.34 -13.70 -9.56
N MET A 59 1.23 -13.11 -10.37
CA MET A 59 1.50 -11.67 -10.31
C MET A 59 0.33 -10.85 -10.86
N ALA A 60 -0.33 -11.36 -11.90
CA ALA A 60 -1.55 -10.73 -12.44
C ALA A 60 -2.71 -10.73 -11.43
N ALA A 61 -2.78 -11.72 -10.53
CA ALA A 61 -3.78 -11.76 -9.48
C ALA A 61 -3.50 -10.74 -8.36
N ILE A 62 -2.22 -10.45 -8.09
CA ILE A 62 -1.80 -9.54 -7.00
C ILE A 62 -1.85 -8.07 -7.44
N VAL A 63 -1.32 -7.78 -8.63
CA VAL A 63 -1.11 -6.40 -9.10
C VAL A 63 -2.13 -5.99 -10.18
N GLY A 64 -2.81 -6.97 -10.77
CA GLY A 64 -3.77 -6.76 -11.86
C GLY A 64 -3.20 -7.07 -13.24
N PRO A 65 -4.04 -7.00 -14.29
CA PRO A 65 -3.63 -7.31 -15.65
C PRO A 65 -2.62 -6.27 -16.16
N LEU A 66 -1.57 -6.76 -16.82
CA LEU A 66 -0.57 -5.91 -17.45
C LEU A 66 -1.24 -4.97 -18.47
N PRO A 67 -1.07 -3.63 -18.35
CA PRO A 67 -1.65 -2.68 -19.30
C PRO A 67 -0.99 -2.76 -20.69
N VAL A 68 0.18 -3.41 -20.79
CA VAL A 68 0.96 -3.55 -22.02
C VAL A 68 1.20 -5.03 -22.37
N LYS A 69 0.96 -5.38 -23.64
CA LYS A 69 1.12 -6.76 -24.15
C LYS A 69 2.55 -7.07 -24.64
N SER A 70 3.43 -6.06 -24.68
CA SER A 70 4.79 -6.17 -25.25
C SER A 70 5.83 -5.50 -24.36
N ALA A 71 6.99 -6.15 -24.20
CA ALA A 71 8.09 -5.67 -23.35
C ALA A 71 8.66 -4.30 -23.79
N SER A 72 8.55 -3.95 -25.07
CA SER A 72 9.00 -2.66 -25.61
C SER A 72 8.17 -1.47 -25.14
N GLN A 73 6.92 -1.70 -24.70
CA GLN A 73 6.03 -0.68 -24.15
C GLN A 73 6.06 -0.63 -22.62
N TYR A 74 6.89 -1.47 -21.97
CA TYR A 74 7.03 -1.51 -20.52
C TYR A 74 7.87 -0.32 -20.04
N SER A 75 7.17 0.78 -19.75
CA SER A 75 7.77 2.02 -19.24
C SER A 75 8.21 1.89 -17.78
N VAL A 76 9.21 2.67 -17.38
CA VAL A 76 9.69 2.78 -15.99
C VAL A 76 8.56 3.11 -15.02
N GLY A 77 7.61 3.95 -15.44
CA GLY A 77 6.46 4.31 -14.60
C GLY A 77 5.51 3.14 -14.33
N VAL A 78 5.28 2.28 -15.33
CA VAL A 78 4.43 1.08 -15.17
C VAL A 78 5.13 0.06 -14.27
N MET A 79 6.43 -0.11 -14.47
CA MET A 79 7.27 -0.96 -13.62
C MET A 79 7.23 -0.52 -12.16
N TYR A 80 7.50 0.76 -11.92
CA TYR A 80 7.49 1.33 -10.58
C TYR A 80 6.10 1.23 -9.95
N GLY A 81 5.03 1.50 -10.70
CA GLY A 81 3.65 1.37 -10.20
C GLY A 81 3.33 -0.04 -9.71
N HIS A 82 3.70 -1.07 -10.46
CA HIS A 82 3.46 -2.46 -10.05
C HIS A 82 4.23 -2.86 -8.79
N GLU A 83 5.53 -2.57 -8.75
CA GLU A 83 6.39 -2.90 -7.61
C GLU A 83 5.95 -2.13 -6.35
N MET A 84 5.70 -0.83 -6.48
CA MET A 84 5.23 -0.02 -5.35
C MET A 84 3.85 -0.43 -4.87
N THR A 85 2.94 -0.85 -5.77
CA THR A 85 1.62 -1.36 -5.35
C THR A 85 1.77 -2.59 -4.46
N LEU A 86 2.70 -3.48 -4.80
CA LEU A 86 2.97 -4.69 -4.02
C LEU A 86 3.53 -4.34 -2.63
N PHE A 87 4.52 -3.44 -2.55
CA PHE A 87 5.06 -2.98 -1.26
C PHE A 87 4.03 -2.24 -0.42
N ILE A 88 3.24 -1.35 -1.02
CA ILE A 88 2.17 -0.61 -0.33
C ILE A 88 1.11 -1.58 0.19
N ALA A 89 0.74 -2.62 -0.56
CA ALA A 89 -0.22 -3.62 -0.11
C ALA A 89 0.26 -4.36 1.15
N VAL A 90 1.51 -4.81 1.18
CA VAL A 90 2.10 -5.50 2.35
C VAL A 90 2.19 -4.56 3.55
N ILE A 91 2.70 -3.34 3.36
CA ILE A 91 2.80 -2.34 4.43
C ILE A 91 1.41 -2.01 4.99
N THR A 92 0.42 -1.81 4.12
CA THR A 92 -0.96 -1.52 4.52
C THR A 92 -1.56 -2.68 5.31
N MET A 93 -1.28 -3.94 4.93
CA MET A 93 -1.72 -5.12 5.68
C MET A 93 -1.16 -5.14 7.11
N ILE A 94 0.13 -4.85 7.28
CA ILE A 94 0.79 -4.80 8.60
C ILE A 94 0.20 -3.68 9.46
N ILE A 95 -0.03 -2.51 8.88
CA ILE A 95 -0.61 -1.36 9.57
C ILE A 95 -2.05 -1.67 9.99
N ALA A 96 -2.86 -2.26 9.10
CA ALA A 96 -4.22 -2.66 9.39
C ALA A 96 -4.30 -3.69 10.53
N GLY A 97 -3.41 -4.68 10.53
CA GLY A 97 -3.29 -5.65 11.63
C GLY A 97 -2.92 -4.97 12.95
N SER A 98 -1.91 -4.09 12.94
CA SER A 98 -1.48 -3.34 14.12
C SER A 98 -2.58 -2.42 14.67
N PHE A 99 -3.32 -1.78 13.77
CA PHE A 99 -4.47 -0.93 14.10
C PHE A 99 -5.59 -1.74 14.76
N MET A 100 -5.88 -2.93 14.25
CA MET A 100 -6.90 -3.83 14.81
C MET A 100 -6.52 -4.31 16.22
N ILE A 101 -5.25 -4.68 16.44
CA ILE A 101 -4.75 -5.09 17.76
C ILE A 101 -4.82 -3.93 18.77
N ASP A 102 -4.45 -2.72 18.36
CA ASP A 102 -4.57 -1.53 19.22
C ASP A 102 -6.04 -1.22 19.56
N GLN A 103 -6.97 -1.49 18.64
CA GLN A 103 -8.40 -1.37 18.91
C GLN A 103 -8.88 -2.42 19.91
N THR A 104 -8.53 -3.69 19.76
CA THR A 104 -9.04 -4.74 20.67
C THR A 104 -8.46 -4.61 22.07
N ARG A 105 -7.15 -4.42 22.21
CA ARG A 105 -6.49 -4.34 23.52
C ARG A 105 -6.92 -3.12 24.34
N LYS A 106 -7.15 -1.97 23.71
CA LYS A 106 -7.66 -0.79 24.40
C LYS A 106 -9.11 -0.94 24.85
N MET A 107 -9.90 -1.74 24.14
CA MET A 107 -11.28 -2.02 24.55
C MET A 107 -11.32 -2.96 25.76
N GLU A 108 -10.42 -3.95 25.81
CA GLU A 108 -10.23 -4.82 26.99
C GLU A 108 -9.71 -4.05 28.21
N GLU A 109 -8.67 -3.21 28.04
CA GLU A 109 -8.07 -2.45 29.15
C GLU A 109 -9.02 -1.39 29.74
N ASN A 110 -9.94 -0.86 28.92
CA ASN A 110 -10.99 0.05 29.37
C ASN A 110 -12.23 -0.66 29.95
N GLY A 111 -12.23 -2.00 30.04
CA GLY A 111 -13.35 -2.77 30.58
C GLY A 111 -14.63 -2.70 29.73
N GLN A 112 -14.51 -2.42 28.43
CA GLN A 112 -15.64 -2.34 27.50
C GLN A 112 -15.95 -3.71 26.85
N LEU A 113 -15.13 -4.72 27.14
CA LEU A 113 -15.27 -6.14 26.77
C LEU A 113 -15.15 -7.01 28.02
#